data_AF-A0A8C4PGI8-F1
#
_entry.id   AF-A0A8C4PGI8-F1
#
_cell.length_a   1.000
_cell.length_b   1.000
_cell.length_c   1.000
_cell.angle_alpha   90.00
_cell.angle_beta   90.00
_cell.angle_gamma   90.00
#
_symmetry.space_group_name_H-M   'P 1'
#
loop_
_entity.id
_entity.type
_entity.pdbx_description
1 polymer ?
#
loop_
_entity_poly.entity_id
_entity_poly.type
_entity_poly.pdbx_seq_one_letter_code
_entity_poly.pdbx_strand_id
1 'polypeptide(L)'
;MTEHFTEWEEERWCPPKGMEPPSGKDSLPVTIEESVLSPARMKLLCCCLGLILVCAQQEENNDVAIRNFDISKISGEWYSIFVASDLEEKVEENGSMRIFVELIYALDNSSLSLIAFYRVNGECTEFSAVADKTEEDGVYSVNYDGYNVFRISQFGDSTYIIVYLANFNKDRPYQVLEFYAREPDVSPELKEEFVEIAQRQGIVKENIIDLTKIDRCFQIRGSGVSQA
;
A
#
# COMPACT_ATOMS: atom_id res chain seq x y z
N MET A 1 -13.87 16.82 -28.59
CA MET A 1 -12.58 16.98 -27.90
C MET A 1 -12.46 15.76 -27.01
N THR A 2 -12.04 14.66 -27.62
CA THR A 2 -11.83 13.36 -26.99
C THR A 2 -10.33 13.23 -26.87
N GLU A 3 -9.81 13.48 -25.68
CA GLU A 3 -8.40 13.23 -25.41
C GLU A 3 -8.19 11.72 -25.38
N HIS A 4 -7.38 11.26 -26.33
CA HIS A 4 -6.81 9.94 -26.36
C HIS A 4 -5.93 9.80 -25.10
N PHE A 5 -6.44 9.09 -24.10
CA PHE A 5 -5.59 8.52 -23.06
C PHE A 5 -4.63 7.54 -23.75
N THR A 6 -3.34 7.82 -23.60
CA THR A 6 -2.28 7.00 -24.16
C THR A 6 -2.08 5.78 -23.27
N GLU A 7 -2.10 4.60 -23.89
CA GLU A 7 -1.79 3.24 -23.41
C GLU A 7 -0.46 3.09 -22.61
N TRP A 8 0.27 4.19 -22.41
CA TRP A 8 1.58 4.29 -21.77
C TRP A 8 1.53 4.51 -20.24
N GLU A 9 0.39 4.92 -19.67
CA GLU A 9 0.26 5.15 -18.22
C GLU A 9 -0.09 3.86 -17.44
N GLU A 10 -0.80 2.90 -18.05
CA GLU A 10 -1.07 1.58 -17.44
C GLU A 10 0.20 0.70 -17.35
N GLU A 11 1.16 0.87 -18.25
CA GLU A 11 2.38 0.04 -18.28
C GLU A 11 3.44 0.43 -17.21
N ARG A 12 3.19 1.46 -16.39
CA ARG A 12 4.18 1.99 -15.43
C ARG A 12 3.86 1.72 -13.97
N TRP A 13 2.66 1.23 -13.68
CA TRP A 13 2.26 0.82 -12.34
C TRP A 13 2.82 -0.57 -12.01
N CYS A 14 3.96 -0.62 -11.32
CA CYS A 14 4.53 -1.88 -10.81
C CYS A 14 4.13 -2.03 -9.33
N PRO A 15 3.17 -2.91 -8.96
CA PRO A 15 2.95 -3.20 -7.56
C PRO A 15 4.21 -3.87 -6.94
N PRO A 16 4.46 -3.71 -5.64
CA PRO A 16 5.55 -4.42 -4.98
C PRO A 16 5.43 -5.94 -5.19
N LYS A 17 6.57 -6.65 -5.28
CA LYS A 17 6.57 -8.10 -5.48
C LYS A 17 5.73 -8.83 -4.43
N GLY A 18 4.99 -9.84 -4.87
CA GLY A 18 4.08 -10.63 -4.03
C GLY A 18 2.73 -9.94 -3.73
N MET A 19 2.45 -8.78 -4.34
CA MET A 19 1.14 -8.12 -4.27
C MET A 19 0.47 -8.18 -5.63
N GLU A 20 -0.28 -9.25 -5.89
CA GLU A 20 -1.05 -9.43 -7.12
C GLU A 20 -2.55 -9.46 -6.81
N PRO A 21 -3.40 -8.98 -7.72
CA PRO A 21 -4.83 -9.15 -7.57
C PRO A 21 -5.21 -10.63 -7.74
N PRO A 22 -6.29 -11.11 -7.11
CA PRO A 22 -6.71 -12.49 -7.25
C PRO A 22 -6.94 -12.81 -8.72
N SER A 23 -6.29 -13.87 -9.22
CA SER A 23 -6.47 -14.32 -10.59
C SER A 23 -7.94 -14.69 -10.81
N GLY A 24 -8.64 -13.94 -11.65
CA GLY A 24 -9.97 -14.33 -12.12
C GLY A 24 -9.87 -15.69 -12.79
N LYS A 25 -10.46 -16.73 -12.19
CA LYS A 25 -10.58 -18.05 -12.83
C LYS A 25 -11.64 -17.97 -13.93
N ASP A 26 -11.30 -17.35 -15.04
CA ASP A 26 -11.92 -17.57 -16.35
C ASP A 26 -10.80 -17.69 -17.39
N SER A 27 -10.01 -18.75 -17.24
CA SER A 27 -9.12 -19.21 -18.30
C SER A 27 -9.95 -19.70 -19.48
N LEU A 28 -10.12 -18.86 -20.50
CA LEU A 28 -10.42 -19.36 -21.85
C LEU A 28 -9.26 -20.28 -22.28
N PRO A 29 -9.53 -21.46 -22.85
CA PRO A 29 -8.47 -22.32 -23.32
C PRO A 29 -7.84 -21.69 -24.56
N VAL A 30 -6.60 -21.20 -24.42
CA VAL A 30 -5.77 -20.87 -25.59
C VAL A 30 -5.28 -22.20 -26.17
N THR A 31 -5.97 -22.68 -27.20
CA THR A 31 -5.43 -23.71 -28.09
C THR A 31 -4.23 -23.13 -28.82
N ILE A 32 -3.04 -23.65 -28.52
CA ILE A 32 -1.82 -23.36 -29.25
C ILE A 32 -1.89 -24.13 -30.58
N GLU A 33 -2.29 -23.46 -31.66
CA GLU A 33 -1.90 -23.90 -32.99
C GLU A 33 -0.48 -23.40 -33.28
N GLU A 34 0.44 -24.35 -33.50
CA GLU A 34 1.80 -24.07 -33.96
C GLU A 34 1.75 -23.31 -35.28
N SER A 35 2.02 -22.00 -35.22
CA SER A 35 2.24 -21.17 -36.41
C SER A 35 3.62 -20.52 -36.38
N VAL A 36 4.38 -20.88 -37.42
CA VAL A 36 5.75 -20.48 -37.76
C VAL A 36 6.07 -19.02 -37.40
N LEU A 37 7.21 -18.84 -36.72
CA LEU A 37 7.67 -17.57 -36.18
C LEU A 37 8.11 -16.59 -37.29
N SER A 38 7.32 -15.54 -37.53
CA SER A 38 7.66 -14.41 -38.42
C SER A 38 8.70 -13.46 -37.79
N PRO A 39 9.60 -12.80 -38.57
CA PRO A 39 10.58 -11.83 -38.06
C PRO A 39 9.98 -10.66 -37.25
N ALA A 40 8.70 -10.34 -37.47
CA ALA A 40 7.98 -9.33 -36.69
C ALA A 40 7.77 -9.74 -35.22
N ARG A 41 7.73 -11.04 -34.92
CA ARG A 41 7.58 -11.57 -33.55
C ARG A 41 8.87 -11.46 -32.72
N MET A 42 10.05 -11.37 -33.35
CA MET A 42 11.33 -11.24 -32.65
C MET A 42 11.56 -9.82 -32.09
N LYS A 43 10.99 -8.78 -32.73
CA LYS A 43 10.99 -7.41 -32.19
C LYS A 43 10.00 -7.25 -31.03
N LEU A 44 8.85 -7.93 -31.09
CA LEU A 44 7.86 -7.91 -30.02
C LEU A 44 8.39 -8.56 -28.73
N LEU A 45 9.12 -9.68 -28.86
CA LEU A 45 9.77 -10.35 -27.74
C LEU A 45 10.81 -9.47 -27.01
N CYS A 46 11.49 -8.59 -27.76
CA CYS A 46 12.54 -7.71 -27.21
C CYS A 46 11.95 -6.53 -26.42
N CYS A 47 10.76 -6.04 -26.80
CA CYS A 47 10.04 -5.00 -26.05
C CYS A 47 9.45 -5.54 -24.74
N CYS A 48 8.92 -6.77 -24.74
CA CYS A 48 8.40 -7.41 -23.52
C CYS A 48 9.52 -7.68 -22.49
N LEU A 49 10.73 -8.06 -22.94
CA LEU A 49 11.88 -8.24 -22.05
C LEU A 49 12.35 -6.91 -21.42
N GLY A 50 12.24 -5.80 -22.17
CA GLY A 50 12.62 -4.47 -21.69
C GLY A 50 11.73 -3.91 -20.59
N LEU A 51 10.42 -4.22 -20.60
CA LEU A 51 9.46 -3.78 -19.58
C LEU A 51 9.59 -4.58 -18.27
N ILE A 52 9.83 -5.89 -18.37
CA ILE A 52 10.07 -6.76 -17.18
C ILE A 52 11.34 -6.33 -16.43
N LEU A 53 12.34 -5.82 -17.16
CA LEU A 53 13.59 -5.29 -16.59
C LEU A 53 13.38 -4.03 -15.72
N VAL A 54 12.36 -3.21 -16.00
CA VAL A 54 12.11 -1.96 -15.24
C VAL A 54 11.58 -2.27 -13.84
N CYS A 55 10.60 -3.17 -13.69
CA CYS A 55 10.12 -3.54 -12.35
C CYS A 55 11.17 -4.37 -11.55
N ALA A 56 12.14 -5.02 -12.23
CA ALA A 56 13.16 -5.83 -11.57
C ALA A 56 14.32 -5.02 -10.93
N GLN A 57 14.49 -3.74 -11.29
CA GLN A 57 15.60 -2.91 -10.81
C GLN A 57 15.36 -2.24 -9.43
N GLN A 58 14.18 -2.39 -8.84
CA GLN A 58 13.82 -1.71 -7.57
C GLN A 58 14.40 -2.37 -6.30
N GLU A 59 15.24 -3.41 -6.39
CA GLU A 59 15.53 -4.28 -5.24
C GLU A 59 16.98 -4.28 -4.72
N GLU A 60 17.94 -3.63 -5.39
CA GLU A 60 19.33 -3.66 -4.94
C GLU A 60 19.77 -2.35 -4.28
N ASN A 61 19.23 -2.06 -3.09
CA ASN A 61 19.96 -1.47 -1.96
C ASN A 61 18.96 -1.01 -0.88
N ASN A 62 19.08 -1.55 0.33
CA ASN A 62 19.25 -0.67 1.49
C ASN A 62 19.85 -1.38 2.70
N ASP A 63 20.71 -0.63 3.36
CA ASP A 63 21.46 -0.92 4.58
C ASP A 63 20.59 -0.92 5.85
N VAL A 64 19.26 -1.05 5.71
CA VAL A 64 18.35 -1.17 6.84
C VAL A 64 17.47 -2.41 6.72
N ALA A 65 17.50 -3.24 7.75
CA ALA A 65 16.87 -4.54 7.76
C ALA A 65 15.35 -4.42 7.93
N ILE A 66 14.65 -4.07 6.85
CA ILE A 66 13.21 -4.30 6.71
C ILE A 66 12.99 -5.81 6.70
N ARG A 67 12.17 -6.32 7.62
CA ARG A 67 11.94 -7.76 7.80
C ARG A 67 10.46 -8.09 7.71
N ASN A 68 10.18 -9.35 7.37
CA ASN A 68 8.84 -9.91 7.46
C ASN A 68 8.28 -9.75 8.88
N PHE A 69 7.02 -9.37 8.95
CA PHE A 69 6.36 -8.98 10.19
C PHE A 69 5.92 -10.18 11.04
N ASP A 70 6.19 -10.13 12.35
CA ASP A 70 5.68 -11.09 13.33
C ASP A 70 4.24 -10.73 13.74
N ILE A 71 3.27 -11.45 13.15
CA ILE A 71 1.82 -11.28 13.36
C ILE A 71 1.43 -11.26 14.83
N SER A 72 2.11 -12.02 15.68
CA SER A 72 1.79 -12.11 17.11
C SER A 72 1.94 -10.77 17.85
N LYS A 73 2.67 -9.82 17.26
CA LYS A 73 2.97 -8.51 17.85
C LYS A 73 2.18 -7.36 17.24
N ILE A 74 1.22 -7.60 16.34
CA ILE A 74 0.47 -6.49 15.68
C ILE A 74 -0.58 -5.89 16.58
N SER A 75 -1.19 -6.72 17.42
CA SER A 75 -2.36 -6.32 18.18
C SER A 75 -2.04 -5.15 19.10
N GLY A 76 -2.95 -4.17 19.14
CA GLY A 76 -2.88 -3.01 20.04
C GLY A 76 -2.92 -1.68 19.31
N GLU A 77 -2.56 -0.63 20.05
CA GLU A 77 -2.61 0.74 19.60
C GLU A 77 -1.47 1.09 18.64
N TRP A 78 -1.81 1.87 17.62
CA TRP A 78 -0.88 2.42 16.65
C TRP A 78 -1.20 3.89 16.38
N TYR A 79 -0.20 4.61 15.88
CA TYR A 79 -0.30 6.02 15.52
C TYR A 79 0.23 6.24 14.10
N SER A 80 -0.54 6.92 13.25
CA SER A 80 -0.11 7.32 11.91
C SER A 80 0.95 8.43 11.95
N ILE A 81 2.15 8.14 11.47
CA ILE A 81 3.29 9.07 11.42
C ILE A 81 3.40 9.70 10.03
N PHE A 82 3.43 8.87 8.99
CA PHE A 82 3.44 9.31 7.59
C PHE A 82 2.44 8.52 6.76
N VAL A 83 1.98 9.17 5.69
CA VAL A 83 1.36 8.52 4.54
C VAL A 83 1.99 9.10 3.27
N ALA A 84 2.19 8.26 2.26
CA ALA A 84 2.76 8.65 0.98
C ALA A 84 2.07 7.89 -0.16
N SER A 85 1.85 8.53 -1.30
CA SER A 85 1.28 7.88 -2.49
C SER A 85 1.86 8.47 -3.77
N ASP A 86 1.95 7.66 -4.82
CA ASP A 86 2.21 8.15 -6.16
C ASP A 86 1.02 8.93 -6.75
N LEU A 87 -0.15 8.86 -6.10
CA LEU A 87 -1.36 9.60 -6.44
C LEU A 87 -1.72 10.59 -5.31
N GLU A 88 -1.36 11.87 -5.51
CA GLU A 88 -1.48 12.95 -4.51
C GLU A 88 -2.88 13.08 -3.89
N GLU A 89 -3.93 13.02 -4.71
CA GLU A 89 -5.34 13.13 -4.29
C GLU A 89 -5.76 12.08 -3.23
N LYS A 90 -5.02 10.96 -3.12
CA LYS A 90 -5.31 9.93 -2.12
C LYS A 90 -4.79 10.28 -0.73
N VAL A 91 -3.78 11.15 -0.63
CA VAL A 91 -3.08 11.44 0.63
C VAL A 91 -3.21 12.90 1.07
N GLU A 92 -3.69 13.80 0.19
CA GLU A 92 -4.01 15.19 0.52
C GLU A 92 -5.21 15.32 1.49
N GLU A 93 -5.59 16.54 1.86
CA GLU A 93 -6.74 16.78 2.73
C GLU A 93 -8.04 16.24 2.09
N ASN A 94 -8.80 15.45 2.85
CA ASN A 94 -9.96 14.67 2.39
C ASN A 94 -9.63 13.48 1.45
N GLY A 95 -8.36 13.20 1.19
CA GLY A 95 -7.93 12.01 0.46
C GLY A 95 -8.31 10.73 1.20
N SER A 96 -8.80 9.74 0.48
CA SER A 96 -9.33 8.48 1.04
C SER A 96 -8.28 7.69 1.83
N MET A 97 -7.02 7.73 1.41
CA MET A 97 -5.92 7.00 2.06
C MET A 97 -5.25 7.80 3.17
N ARG A 98 -5.71 9.04 3.42
CA ARG A 98 -5.24 9.85 4.57
C ARG A 98 -5.94 9.42 5.86
N ILE A 99 -5.60 8.22 6.33
CA ILE A 99 -6.21 7.60 7.50
C ILE A 99 -5.34 7.70 8.77
N PHE A 100 -6.00 7.74 9.92
CA PHE A 100 -5.42 7.82 11.25
C PHE A 100 -5.73 6.53 12.00
N VAL A 101 -4.81 5.57 11.99
CA VAL A 101 -5.02 4.30 12.68
C VAL A 101 -5.12 4.53 14.19
N GLU A 102 -6.04 3.80 14.82
CA GLU A 102 -6.16 3.72 16.26
C GLU A 102 -5.74 2.36 16.77
N LEU A 103 -6.39 1.32 16.27
CA LEU A 103 -6.24 -0.05 16.73
C LEU A 103 -6.08 -0.99 15.55
N ILE A 104 -5.16 -1.93 15.69
CA ILE A 104 -5.05 -3.10 14.82
C ILE A 104 -5.13 -4.33 15.73
N TYR A 105 -5.92 -5.32 15.36
CA TYR A 105 -6.01 -6.59 16.10
C TYR A 105 -5.96 -7.79 15.16
N ALA A 106 -5.14 -8.77 15.49
CA ALA A 106 -5.21 -10.09 14.87
C ALA A 106 -6.46 -10.84 15.35
N LEU A 107 -7.22 -11.36 14.41
CA LEU A 107 -8.40 -12.19 14.65
C LEU A 107 -8.02 -13.68 14.67
N ASP A 108 -8.91 -14.53 15.20
CA ASP A 108 -8.69 -15.98 15.30
C ASP A 108 -8.43 -16.66 13.95
N ASN A 109 -9.01 -16.11 12.87
CA ASN A 109 -8.80 -16.57 11.50
C ASN A 109 -7.53 -15.99 10.84
N SER A 110 -6.63 -15.39 11.63
CA SER A 110 -5.41 -14.70 11.19
C SER A 110 -5.61 -13.45 10.31
N SER A 111 -6.85 -12.99 10.13
CA SER A 111 -7.15 -11.70 9.50
C SER A 111 -6.87 -10.55 10.47
N LEU A 112 -6.82 -9.32 9.98
CA LEU A 112 -6.59 -8.13 10.80
C LEU A 112 -7.85 -7.26 10.84
N SER A 113 -8.30 -6.91 12.04
CA SER A 113 -9.28 -5.85 12.24
C SER A 113 -8.55 -4.52 12.45
N LEU A 114 -8.99 -3.49 11.74
CA LEU A 114 -8.51 -2.12 11.80
C LEU A 114 -9.63 -1.22 12.30
N ILE A 115 -9.34 -0.37 13.28
CA ILE A 115 -10.15 0.81 13.62
C ILE A 115 -9.30 2.04 13.33
N ALA A 116 -9.83 2.94 12.52
CA ALA A 116 -9.14 4.13 12.07
C ALA A 116 -10.11 5.29 11.87
N PHE A 117 -9.57 6.48 11.73
CA PHE A 117 -10.33 7.69 11.43
C PHE A 117 -9.87 8.29 10.12
N TYR A 118 -10.77 9.00 9.45
CA TYR A 118 -10.44 9.90 8.35
C TYR A 118 -11.13 11.25 8.59
N ARG A 119 -10.67 12.28 7.88
CA ARG A 119 -11.26 13.61 7.98
C ARG A 119 -12.01 13.97 6.72
N VAL A 120 -13.23 14.45 6.90
CA VAL A 120 -14.04 15.04 5.84
C VAL A 120 -14.55 16.38 6.34
N ASN A 121 -14.27 17.44 5.59
CA ASN A 121 -14.69 18.81 5.92
C ASN A 121 -14.28 19.25 7.34
N GLY A 122 -13.10 18.80 7.80
CA GLY A 122 -12.56 19.13 9.11
C GLY A 122 -13.10 18.28 10.27
N GLU A 123 -14.11 17.44 10.06
CA GLU A 123 -14.66 16.54 11.08
C GLU A 123 -14.00 15.16 11.00
N CYS A 124 -13.82 14.52 12.16
CA CYS A 124 -13.25 13.19 12.27
C CYS A 124 -14.36 12.13 12.21
N THR A 125 -14.23 11.19 11.28
CA THR A 125 -15.17 10.08 11.12
C THR A 125 -14.45 8.76 11.36
N GLU A 126 -15.01 7.92 12.23
CA GLU A 126 -14.51 6.56 12.47
C GLU A 126 -14.91 5.64 11.31
N PHE A 127 -14.03 4.70 10.99
CA PHE A 127 -14.37 3.52 10.23
C PHE A 127 -13.63 2.30 10.77
N SER A 128 -14.19 1.13 10.49
CA SER A 128 -13.53 -0.15 10.73
C SER A 128 -13.43 -0.93 9.43
N ALA A 129 -12.37 -1.72 9.31
CA ALA A 129 -12.15 -2.61 8.19
C ALA A 129 -11.57 -3.94 8.68
N VAL A 130 -11.90 -5.03 8.00
CA VAL A 130 -11.26 -6.33 8.20
C VAL A 130 -10.45 -6.63 6.95
N ALA A 131 -9.15 -6.83 7.13
CA ALA A 131 -8.23 -7.23 6.10
C ALA A 131 -7.99 -8.75 6.16
N ASP A 132 -8.42 -9.45 5.12
CA ASP A 132 -8.32 -10.89 5.01
C ASP A 132 -6.87 -11.31 4.75
N LYS A 133 -6.41 -12.35 5.45
CA LYS A 133 -5.10 -12.96 5.19
C LYS A 133 -5.09 -13.58 3.79
N THR A 134 -4.00 -13.37 3.04
CA THR A 134 -3.78 -14.05 1.75
C THR A 134 -3.00 -15.36 1.90
N GLU A 135 -2.69 -16.03 0.79
CA GLU A 135 -1.82 -17.21 0.80
C GLU A 135 -0.37 -16.88 1.21
N GLU A 136 0.05 -15.61 1.02
CA GLU A 136 1.39 -15.15 1.33
C GLU A 136 1.46 -14.54 2.75
N ASP A 137 2.40 -15.00 3.56
CA ASP A 137 2.54 -14.53 4.93
C ASP A 137 2.93 -13.04 5.00
N GLY A 138 2.21 -12.30 5.86
CA GLY A 138 2.38 -10.85 6.00
C GLY A 138 1.70 -10.03 4.91
N VAL A 139 1.00 -10.68 3.97
CA VAL A 139 0.21 -10.04 2.91
C VAL A 139 -1.28 -10.23 3.17
N TYR A 140 -2.03 -9.13 3.05
CA TYR A 140 -3.45 -9.04 3.37
C TYR A 140 -4.20 -8.33 2.24
N SER A 141 -5.51 -8.52 2.18
CA SER A 141 -6.37 -7.80 1.25
C SER A 141 -7.58 -7.17 1.94
N VAL A 142 -8.00 -6.00 1.47
CA VAL A 142 -9.12 -5.26 2.05
C VAL A 142 -9.84 -4.44 0.98
N ASN A 143 -11.18 -4.40 1.08
CA ASN A 143 -12.01 -3.55 0.21
C ASN A 143 -12.24 -2.19 0.89
N TYR A 144 -11.53 -1.16 0.42
CA TYR A 144 -11.63 0.22 0.88
C TYR A 144 -11.16 1.15 -0.25
N ASP A 145 -12.04 2.01 -0.76
CA ASP A 145 -11.75 2.84 -1.96
C ASP A 145 -11.17 2.01 -3.13
N GLY A 146 -11.76 0.84 -3.36
CA GLY A 146 -11.25 -0.18 -4.28
C GLY A 146 -10.74 -1.43 -3.56
N TYR A 147 -10.13 -2.33 -4.34
CA TYR A 147 -9.51 -3.54 -3.83
C TYR A 147 -8.03 -3.26 -3.54
N ASN A 148 -7.61 -3.47 -2.29
CA ASN A 148 -6.24 -3.25 -1.85
C ASN A 148 -5.60 -4.57 -1.49
N VAL A 149 -4.33 -4.73 -1.85
CA VAL A 149 -3.44 -5.76 -1.31
C VAL A 149 -2.28 -5.05 -0.66
N PHE A 150 -1.94 -5.42 0.56
CA PHE A 150 -0.85 -4.77 1.29
C PHE A 150 0.01 -5.77 2.04
N ARG A 151 1.27 -5.39 2.22
CA ARG A 151 2.28 -6.12 2.99
C ARG A 151 2.71 -5.29 4.17
N ILE A 152 2.74 -5.92 5.34
CA ILE A 152 3.28 -5.31 6.56
C ILE A 152 4.74 -5.72 6.69
N SER A 153 5.61 -4.73 6.84
CA SER A 153 7.03 -4.95 7.14
C SER A 153 7.39 -4.31 8.48
N GLN A 154 8.22 -5.00 9.27
CA GLN A 154 8.74 -4.43 10.52
C GLN A 154 9.97 -3.58 10.27
N PHE A 155 10.06 -2.57 11.12
CA PHE A 155 11.18 -1.68 11.22
C PHE A 155 11.70 -1.68 12.68
N GLY A 156 12.93 -2.15 12.92
CA GLY A 156 13.50 -2.27 14.27
C GLY A 156 12.86 -3.36 15.15
N ASP A 157 12.63 -3.07 16.44
CA ASP A 157 12.16 -4.03 17.47
C ASP A 157 10.63 -4.17 17.57
N SER A 158 9.93 -4.23 16.42
CA SER A 158 8.45 -4.29 16.35
C SER A 158 7.71 -3.07 16.92
N THR A 159 8.40 -1.96 17.18
CA THR A 159 7.81 -0.68 17.63
C THR A 159 7.25 0.16 16.49
N TYR A 160 7.60 -0.20 15.26
CA TYR A 160 7.33 0.53 14.03
C TYR A 160 7.00 -0.45 12.91
N ILE A 161 6.04 -0.08 12.06
CA ILE A 161 5.70 -0.83 10.86
C ILE A 161 5.55 0.10 9.67
N ILE A 162 5.95 -0.40 8.51
CA ILE A 162 5.64 0.21 7.23
C ILE A 162 4.71 -0.73 6.48
N VAL A 163 3.59 -0.18 6.03
CA VAL A 163 2.63 -0.87 5.18
C VAL A 163 2.88 -0.42 3.75
N TYR A 164 3.16 -1.38 2.87
CA TYR A 164 3.18 -1.17 1.44
C TYR A 164 1.86 -1.65 0.90
N LEU A 165 1.08 -0.77 0.28
CA LEU A 165 -0.25 -1.06 -0.22
C LEU A 165 -0.29 -0.79 -1.71
N ALA A 166 -0.86 -1.72 -2.47
CA ALA A 166 -1.24 -1.55 -3.86
C ALA A 166 -2.77 -1.58 -3.97
N ASN A 167 -3.33 -0.56 -4.60
CA ASN A 167 -4.75 -0.49 -4.91
C ASN A 167 -4.98 -0.82 -6.40
N PHE A 168 -5.88 -1.76 -6.66
CA PHE A 168 -6.22 -2.26 -7.99
C PHE A 168 -7.51 -1.62 -8.52
N ASN A 169 -7.67 -0.31 -8.34
CA ASN A 169 -8.73 0.45 -8.99
C ASN A 169 -8.63 0.28 -10.50
N LYS A 170 -9.78 0.03 -11.16
CA LYS A 170 -9.85 -0.29 -12.59
C LYS A 170 -9.42 0.86 -13.49
N ASP A 171 -9.63 2.09 -13.05
CA ASP A 171 -9.40 3.28 -13.87
C ASP A 171 -8.00 3.86 -13.62
N ARG A 172 -7.58 3.89 -12.34
CA ARG A 172 -6.30 4.45 -11.94
C ARG A 172 -5.75 3.69 -10.72
N PRO A 173 -4.94 2.63 -10.92
CA PRO A 173 -4.25 1.98 -9.81
C PRO A 173 -3.20 2.92 -9.20
N TYR A 174 -2.86 2.68 -7.93
CA TYR A 174 -1.92 3.51 -7.17
C TYR A 174 -1.33 2.72 -5.99
N GLN A 175 -0.23 3.22 -5.41
CA GLN A 175 0.36 2.71 -4.16
C GLN A 175 0.17 3.69 -3.04
N VAL A 176 0.19 3.13 -1.84
CA VAL A 176 0.33 3.88 -0.61
C VAL A 176 1.43 3.25 0.23
N LEU A 177 2.28 4.08 0.81
CA LEU A 177 3.14 3.71 1.92
C LEU A 177 2.61 4.38 3.18
N GLU A 178 2.38 3.59 4.22
CA GLU A 178 1.91 4.07 5.52
C GLU A 178 2.93 3.73 6.60
N PHE A 179 3.26 4.68 7.46
CA PHE A 179 4.19 4.49 8.56
C PHE A 179 3.45 4.61 9.89
N TYR A 180 3.40 3.51 10.63
CA TYR A 180 2.81 3.43 11.96
C TYR A 180 3.83 3.19 13.05
N ALA A 181 3.59 3.80 14.21
CA ALA A 181 4.41 3.65 15.40
C ALA A 181 3.55 3.33 16.63
N ARG A 182 4.18 2.75 17.66
CA ARG A 182 3.55 2.56 18.98
C ARG A 182 3.42 3.84 19.78
N GLU A 183 4.17 4.87 19.43
CA GLU A 183 4.13 6.19 20.06
C GLU A 183 3.58 7.24 19.08
N PRO A 184 3.05 8.38 19.55
CA PRO A 184 2.47 9.41 18.69
C PRO A 184 3.47 10.08 17.73
N ASP A 185 4.77 9.94 17.97
CA ASP A 185 5.84 10.46 17.12
C ASP A 185 7.09 9.56 17.20
N VAL A 186 8.03 9.76 16.28
CA VAL A 186 9.30 9.02 16.14
C VAL A 186 10.48 9.98 16.01
N SER A 187 11.70 9.45 16.10
CA SER A 187 12.89 10.28 15.98
C SER A 187 13.05 10.87 14.57
N PRO A 188 13.70 12.04 14.41
CA PRO A 188 13.94 12.63 13.10
C PRO A 188 14.64 11.69 12.12
N GLU A 189 15.58 10.87 12.60
CA GLU A 189 16.31 9.90 11.79
C GLU A 189 15.37 8.86 11.17
N LEU A 190 14.39 8.36 11.94
CA LEU A 190 13.36 7.45 11.44
C LEU A 190 12.43 8.11 10.43
N LYS A 191 12.13 9.41 10.60
CA LYS A 191 11.33 10.17 9.63
C LYS A 191 12.07 10.34 8.31
N GLU A 192 13.36 10.69 8.36
CA GLU A 192 14.22 10.83 7.18
C GLU A 192 14.33 9.50 6.43
N GLU A 193 14.50 8.41 7.17
CA GLU A 193 14.57 7.09 6.58
C GLU A 193 13.27 6.67 5.87
N PHE A 194 12.11 6.94 6.45
CA PHE A 194 10.83 6.69 5.76
C PHE A 194 10.73 7.50 4.46
N VAL A 195 11.18 8.76 4.47
CA VAL A 195 11.20 9.59 3.26
C VAL A 195 12.08 8.95 2.18
N GLU A 196 13.27 8.44 2.55
CA GLU A 196 14.15 7.73 1.60
C GLU A 196 13.53 6.43 1.07
N ILE A 197 12.82 5.67 1.93
CA ILE A 197 12.06 4.48 1.52
C ILE A 197 11.01 4.85 0.47
N ALA A 198 10.18 5.87 0.74
CA ALA A 198 9.12 6.30 -0.17
C ALA A 198 9.68 6.82 -1.51
N GLN A 199 10.77 7.60 -1.48
CA GLN A 199 11.43 8.06 -2.71
C GLN A 199 12.03 6.91 -3.52
N ARG A 200 12.59 5.89 -2.86
CA ARG A 200 13.04 4.67 -3.54
C ARG A 200 11.89 3.85 -4.12
N GLN A 201 10.65 4.04 -3.67
CA GLN A 201 9.44 3.48 -4.30
C GLN A 201 8.87 4.38 -5.42
N GLY A 202 9.59 5.44 -5.80
CA GLY A 202 9.18 6.36 -6.87
C GLY A 202 8.19 7.43 -6.42
N ILE A 203 7.90 7.57 -5.13
CA ILE A 203 7.01 8.61 -4.62
C ILE A 203 7.77 9.92 -4.47
N VAL A 204 7.25 10.98 -5.09
CA VAL A 204 7.84 12.32 -5.00
C VAL A 204 7.65 12.91 -3.60
N LYS A 205 8.58 13.77 -3.18
CA LYS A 205 8.65 14.25 -1.79
C LYS A 205 7.39 15.03 -1.38
N GLU A 206 6.79 15.71 -2.33
CA GLU A 206 5.58 16.53 -2.16
C GLU A 206 4.38 15.68 -1.73
N ASN A 207 4.34 14.41 -2.16
CA ASN A 207 3.27 13.48 -1.82
C ASN A 207 3.55 12.68 -0.53
N ILE A 208 4.63 13.00 0.20
CA ILE A 208 4.97 12.37 1.48
C ILE A 208 4.50 13.28 2.61
N ILE A 209 3.43 12.87 3.28
CA ILE A 209 2.74 13.69 4.25
C ILE A 209 3.15 13.30 5.68
N ASP A 210 3.76 14.24 6.40
CA ASP A 210 4.00 14.13 7.84
C ASP A 210 2.71 14.36 8.62
N LEU A 211 2.08 13.27 9.06
CA LEU A 211 0.81 13.32 9.78
C LEU A 211 0.99 13.83 11.22
N THR A 212 2.21 13.84 11.76
CA THR A 212 2.49 14.33 13.12
C THR A 212 2.26 15.84 13.27
N LYS A 213 2.25 16.56 12.15
CA LYS A 213 2.05 18.02 12.06
C LYS A 213 0.61 18.44 11.84
N ILE A 214 -0.33 17.50 11.78
CA ILE A 214 -1.75 17.77 11.59
C ILE A 214 -2.58 17.14 12.71
N ASP A 215 -3.85 17.53 12.81
CA ASP A 215 -4.77 16.91 13.76
C ASP A 215 -5.26 15.55 13.24
N ARG A 216 -4.80 14.50 13.93
CA ARG A 216 -4.99 13.07 13.66
C ARG A 216 -6.14 12.46 14.47
N CYS A 217 -7.17 13.26 14.78
CA CYS A 217 -8.37 12.80 15.48
C CYS A 217 -8.10 12.21 16.88
N PHE A 218 -7.03 12.65 17.56
CA PHE A 218 -6.65 12.13 18.87
C PHE A 218 -7.70 12.38 19.96
N GLN A 219 -8.54 13.41 19.81
CA GLN A 219 -9.57 13.78 20.79
C GLN A 219 -10.69 12.73 20.92
N ILE A 220 -10.86 11.88 19.91
CA ILE A 220 -11.93 10.87 19.86
C ILE A 220 -11.41 9.44 20.03
N ARG A 221 -10.09 9.26 20.17
CA ARG A 221 -9.51 7.95 20.49
C ARG A 221 -10.10 7.42 21.81
N GLY A 222 -10.51 6.16 21.82
CA GLY A 222 -11.14 5.48 22.95
C GLY A 222 -12.61 5.87 23.21
N SER A 223 -13.17 6.85 22.48
CA SER A 223 -14.58 7.24 22.63
C SER A 223 -15.56 6.28 21.92
N GLY A 224 -15.05 5.46 20.98
CA GLY A 224 -15.78 4.42 20.26
C GLY A 224 -15.99 3.10 21.01
N VAL A 225 -15.41 2.92 22.21
CA VAL A 225 -15.74 1.76 23.09
C VAL A 225 -17.05 2.01 23.83
N SER A 226 -18.09 2.35 23.08
CA SER A 226 -19.48 2.38 23.53
C SER A 226 -20.09 1.03 23.19
N GLN A 227 -20.14 0.16 24.21
CA GLN A 227 -20.85 -1.12 24.31
C GLN A 227 -21.77 -1.52 23.13
N ALA A 228 -21.45 -2.65 22.50
CA ALA A 228 -22.42 -3.54 21.86
C ALA A 228 -22.18 -4.97 22.37
#